data_AF-A0A0A0A4U1-F1
#
_entry.id   AF-A0A0A0A4U1-F1
#
_cell.length_a   1.000
_cell.length_b   1.000
_cell.length_c   1.000
_cell.angle_alpha   90.00
_cell.angle_beta   90.00
_cell.angle_gamma   90.00
#
_symmetry.space_group_name_H-M   'P 1'
#
loop_
_entity.id
_entity.type
_entity.pdbx_description
1 polymer ?
#
loop_
_entity_poly.entity_id
_entity_poly.type
_entity_poly.pdbx_seq_one_letter_code
_entity_poly.pdbx_strand_id
1 'polypeptide(L)'
;LPRYFVGVLDKDSGQMEVYNAEIFNMQPLLSGRTILCLTPVPESQHSRAVWWMLSREHYGWEGGSAGLVQQCVLIYFSLEQMDLCIEAFGTSKQKRALNSRRMNAVGNDILSTAVTKAAANIIDAKGVTALIQDVAQDDVQNISIFLPPCNEDADKPENVYKFEDILSPAEYEALRVPAAVFVNITPEEIAKKTEEKSHCCFVLEELKFLPDDEKRRDHKARCLWFLDTLIKFSYLKVIKKKHPMGPECPHIISRKLMKNFTSLTYNNGSVQNLVSASMKAKITAYVIALALHINNFQADLTILQNDMKLQESRMMDIAKAMRLKVSKAKGLPGLEDDQSHKLGTLSLPLPVQKASGNQQKRRKMN
;
A
#
# COMPACT_ATOMS: atom_id res chain seq x y z
N LEU A 1 -49.11 39.05 1.09
CA LEU A 1 -47.62 39.05 1.04
C LEU A 1 -47.11 40.31 1.71
N PRO A 2 -45.99 40.28 2.45
CA PRO A 2 -45.35 41.50 2.93
C PRO A 2 -44.89 42.33 1.72
N ARG A 3 -45.18 43.64 1.74
CA ARG A 3 -44.66 44.60 0.76
C ARG A 3 -43.49 45.34 1.38
N TYR A 4 -42.39 45.45 0.64
CA TYR A 4 -41.22 46.19 1.06
C TYR A 4 -41.12 47.49 0.28
N PHE A 5 -40.58 48.51 0.93
CA PHE A 5 -40.39 49.83 0.36
C PHE A 5 -38.99 50.32 0.72
N VAL A 6 -38.35 51.02 -0.19
CA VAL A 6 -37.10 51.73 0.07
C VAL A 6 -37.43 53.21 0.10
N GLY A 7 -37.25 53.82 1.27
CA GLY A 7 -37.38 55.26 1.47
C GLY A 7 -36.02 55.95 1.32
N VAL A 8 -35.94 57.00 0.51
CA VAL A 8 -34.82 57.93 0.45
C VAL A 8 -35.28 59.22 1.11
N LEU A 9 -34.72 59.53 2.28
CA LEU A 9 -35.01 60.74 3.04
C LEU A 9 -33.97 61.81 2.70
N ASP A 10 -34.42 62.90 2.09
CA ASP A 10 -33.61 64.12 2.02
C ASP A 10 -33.65 64.82 3.39
N LYS A 11 -32.47 65.15 3.91
CA LYS A 11 -32.30 65.70 5.26
C LYS A 11 -32.54 67.20 5.33
N ASP A 12 -32.32 67.91 4.22
CA ASP A 12 -32.41 69.37 4.19
C ASP A 12 -33.84 69.85 3.91
N SER A 13 -34.59 69.12 3.07
CA SER A 13 -36.04 69.35 2.88
C SER A 13 -36.94 68.56 3.85
N GLY A 14 -36.42 67.51 4.49
CA GLY A 14 -37.18 66.61 5.36
C GLY A 14 -38.17 65.70 4.62
N GLN A 15 -38.16 65.67 3.28
CA GLN A 15 -39.09 64.85 2.48
C GLN A 15 -38.52 63.46 2.20
N MET A 16 -39.41 62.46 2.20
CA MET A 16 -39.07 61.06 1.96
C MET A 16 -39.70 60.55 0.67
N GLU A 17 -38.88 60.25 -0.33
CA GLU A 17 -39.31 59.56 -1.55
C GLU A 17 -39.37 58.06 -1.28
N VAL A 18 -40.49 57.41 -1.62
CA VAL A 18 -40.74 56.00 -1.26
C VAL A 18 -40.96 55.18 -2.53
N TYR A 19 -40.10 54.19 -2.74
CA TYR A 19 -40.12 53.30 -3.89
C TYR A 19 -40.58 51.90 -3.49
N ASN A 20 -41.42 51.27 -4.31
CA ASN A 20 -41.75 49.84 -4.16
C ASN A 20 -40.47 49.00 -4.32
N ALA A 21 -40.29 48.00 -3.45
CA ALA A 21 -39.15 47.09 -3.50
C ALA A 21 -39.58 45.63 -3.34
N GLU A 22 -38.93 44.75 -4.11
CA GLU A 22 -39.09 43.30 -4.01
C GLU A 22 -37.81 42.67 -3.46
N ILE A 23 -37.94 41.76 -2.49
CA ILE A 23 -36.78 41.06 -1.92
C ILE A 23 -36.47 39.82 -2.77
N PHE A 24 -35.34 39.87 -3.47
CA PHE A 24 -34.82 38.74 -4.22
C PHE A 24 -33.88 37.88 -3.36
N ASN A 25 -34.37 36.72 -2.93
CA ASN A 25 -33.54 35.69 -2.29
C ASN A 25 -32.73 34.92 -3.35
N MET A 26 -31.57 35.44 -3.73
CA MET A 26 -30.67 34.75 -4.67
C MET A 26 -29.77 33.73 -3.96
N GLN A 27 -29.71 32.50 -4.52
CA GLN A 27 -28.71 31.50 -4.14
C GLN A 27 -27.66 31.38 -5.26
N PRO A 28 -26.37 31.61 -4.99
CA PRO A 28 -25.33 31.50 -6.01
C PRO A 28 -25.10 30.02 -6.38
N LEU A 29 -25.29 29.69 -7.66
CA LEU A 29 -25.08 28.33 -8.17
C LEU A 29 -23.59 28.11 -8.48
N LEU A 30 -22.95 27.15 -7.81
CA LEU A 30 -21.51 26.89 -7.92
C LEU A 30 -21.19 25.97 -9.11
N SER A 31 -21.00 26.54 -10.29
CA SER A 31 -20.47 25.84 -11.48
C SER A 31 -18.97 25.54 -11.35
N GLY A 32 -18.59 24.62 -10.46
CA GLY A 32 -17.16 24.31 -10.27
C GLY A 32 -16.74 23.37 -9.15
N ARG A 33 -17.66 22.64 -8.49
CA ARG A 33 -17.38 21.38 -7.75
C ARG A 33 -18.66 20.88 -7.08
N THR A 34 -18.98 19.60 -7.29
CA THR A 34 -19.79 18.85 -6.32
C THR A 34 -18.97 18.74 -5.03
N ILE A 35 -19.09 19.72 -4.14
CA ILE A 35 -18.60 19.56 -2.77
C ILE A 35 -19.57 18.58 -2.11
N LEU A 36 -19.23 17.30 -2.17
CA LEU A 36 -19.75 16.30 -1.27
C LEU A 36 -19.31 16.70 0.14
N CYS A 37 -20.15 17.50 0.81
CA CYS A 37 -20.13 17.59 2.26
C CYS A 37 -20.51 16.21 2.79
N LEU A 38 -19.50 15.38 3.00
CA LEU A 38 -19.59 14.12 3.73
C LEU A 38 -19.92 14.43 5.20
N THR A 39 -21.17 14.76 5.49
CA THR A 39 -21.77 14.47 6.79
C THR A 39 -21.98 12.96 6.87
N PRO A 40 -21.65 12.28 7.99
CA PRO A 40 -21.82 10.84 8.08
C PRO A 40 -23.30 10.48 8.00
N VAL A 41 -23.65 9.59 7.08
CA VAL A 41 -24.96 8.94 7.07
C VAL A 41 -24.90 7.77 8.06
N PRO A 42 -25.78 7.70 9.08
CA PRO A 42 -25.97 6.47 9.83
C PRO A 42 -26.71 5.45 8.94
N GLU A 43 -26.24 4.21 8.93
CA GLU A 43 -26.82 3.15 8.10
C GLU A 43 -28.25 2.81 8.52
N SER A 44 -29.21 2.92 7.59
CA SER A 44 -30.37 2.05 7.56
C SER A 44 -30.85 1.84 6.12
N GLN A 45 -31.45 0.69 5.87
CA GLN A 45 -31.65 0.13 4.53
C GLN A 45 -32.90 0.72 3.86
N HIS A 46 -32.74 1.43 2.74
CA HIS A 46 -33.37 1.10 1.45
C HIS A 46 -33.08 2.17 0.38
N SER A 47 -32.87 1.71 -0.86
CA SER A 47 -32.78 2.56 -2.04
C SER A 47 -34.05 3.38 -2.27
N ARG A 48 -33.93 4.71 -2.42
CA ARG A 48 -34.71 5.53 -3.37
C ARG A 48 -34.14 6.93 -3.49
N ALA A 49 -34.13 7.46 -4.71
CA ALA A 49 -33.82 8.87 -4.95
C ALA A 49 -34.93 9.75 -4.38
N VAL A 50 -34.58 10.70 -3.51
CA VAL A 50 -35.55 11.66 -2.94
C VAL A 50 -35.45 12.98 -3.69
N TRP A 51 -36.46 13.24 -4.52
CA TRP A 51 -36.81 14.59 -4.94
C TRP A 51 -37.39 15.33 -3.74
N TRP A 52 -36.85 16.50 -3.41
CA TRP A 52 -37.53 17.44 -2.51
C TRP A 52 -38.32 18.46 -3.33
N MET A 53 -39.53 18.04 -3.71
CA MET A 53 -40.60 18.91 -4.16
C MET A 53 -41.38 19.36 -2.93
N LEU A 54 -41.40 20.66 -2.62
CA LEU A 54 -42.30 21.23 -1.63
C LEU A 54 -43.31 22.15 -2.34
N SER A 55 -44.51 21.61 -2.59
CA SER A 55 -45.68 22.33 -3.09
C SER A 55 -46.83 22.18 -2.11
N ARG A 56 -47.50 23.30 -1.77
CA ARG A 56 -48.93 23.47 -1.37
C ARG A 56 -49.08 24.79 -0.56
N GLU A 57 -50.20 25.52 -0.60
CA GLU A 57 -51.49 25.30 -1.29
C GLU A 57 -52.19 26.64 -1.68
N HIS A 58 -53.34 26.54 -2.36
CA HIS A 58 -54.07 27.61 -3.07
C HIS A 58 -54.90 28.59 -2.22
N TYR A 59 -55.07 29.83 -2.74
CA TYR A 59 -56.34 30.54 -3.05
C TYR A 59 -55.99 31.91 -3.71
N GLY A 60 -56.72 32.50 -4.68
CA GLY A 60 -57.79 32.00 -5.56
C GLY A 60 -58.60 33.12 -6.25
N TRP A 61 -58.54 33.24 -7.60
CA TRP A 61 -59.27 34.20 -8.48
C TRP A 61 -58.92 35.71 -8.29
N GLU A 62 -58.93 36.63 -9.27
CA GLU A 62 -59.22 36.67 -10.73
C GLU A 62 -58.20 37.60 -11.47
N GLY A 63 -58.02 37.40 -12.78
CA GLY A 63 -57.69 38.47 -13.74
C GLY A 63 -56.22 38.93 -13.90
N GLY A 64 -55.80 39.09 -15.17
CA GLY A 64 -54.63 39.90 -15.54
C GLY A 64 -53.36 39.15 -15.94
N SER A 65 -53.15 38.98 -17.25
CA SER A 65 -51.92 38.44 -17.82
C SER A 65 -50.72 39.38 -17.62
N ALA A 66 -49.64 38.88 -17.01
CA ALA A 66 -48.28 39.40 -17.20
C ALA A 66 -47.24 38.31 -16.88
N GLY A 67 -46.68 37.68 -17.91
CA GLY A 67 -45.58 36.73 -17.73
C GLY A 67 -44.26 37.45 -17.48
N LEU A 68 -43.69 37.34 -16.27
CA LEU A 68 -42.35 37.82 -15.97
C LEU A 68 -41.31 36.77 -16.39
N VAL A 69 -40.57 37.07 -17.45
CA VAL A 69 -39.42 36.28 -17.90
C VAL A 69 -38.24 36.56 -16.96
N GLN A 70 -37.91 35.60 -16.10
CA GLN A 70 -36.76 35.69 -15.20
C GLN A 70 -35.45 35.61 -16.01
N GLN A 71 -34.83 36.75 -16.32
CA GLN A 71 -33.56 36.78 -17.05
C GLN A 71 -32.37 36.57 -16.09
N CYS A 72 -31.93 35.32 -15.97
CA CYS A 72 -30.73 34.97 -15.19
C CYS A 72 -29.45 35.45 -15.89
N VAL A 73 -28.83 36.51 -15.36
CA VAL A 73 -27.51 36.97 -15.81
C VAL A 73 -26.41 36.17 -15.09
N LEU A 74 -25.63 35.40 -15.85
CA LEU A 74 -24.46 34.67 -15.35
C LEU A 74 -23.26 35.62 -15.24
N ILE A 75 -22.91 36.02 -14.02
CA ILE A 75 -21.69 36.79 -13.74
C ILE A 75 -20.57 35.82 -13.33
N TYR A 76 -19.53 35.72 -14.17
CA TYR A 76 -18.34 34.92 -13.89
C TYR A 76 -17.34 35.73 -13.05
N PHE A 77 -17.09 35.32 -11.81
CA PHE A 77 -15.98 35.81 -10.99
C PHE A 77 -14.79 34.86 -11.09
N SER A 78 -13.57 35.41 -11.18
CA SER A 78 -12.35 34.59 -11.04
C SER A 78 -12.13 34.20 -9.57
N LEU A 79 -11.39 33.12 -9.34
CA LEU A 79 -11.07 32.62 -8.00
C LEU A 79 -10.38 33.67 -7.11
N GLU A 80 -9.51 34.50 -7.70
CA GLU A 80 -8.82 35.59 -6.98
C GLU A 80 -9.79 36.68 -6.52
N GLN A 81 -10.74 37.08 -7.37
CA GLN A 81 -11.77 38.06 -7.01
C GLN A 81 -12.72 37.49 -5.94
N MET A 82 -12.99 36.18 -5.97
CA MET A 82 -13.75 35.50 -4.91
C MET A 82 -12.99 35.50 -3.58
N ASP A 83 -11.69 35.20 -3.59
CA ASP A 83 -10.85 35.22 -2.39
C ASP A 83 -10.71 36.63 -1.80
N LEU A 84 -10.58 37.68 -2.64
CA LEU A 84 -10.63 39.09 -2.19
C LEU A 84 -11.97 39.44 -1.53
N CYS A 85 -13.10 39.01 -2.12
CA CYS A 85 -14.42 39.20 -1.52
C CYS A 85 -14.59 38.44 -0.19
N ILE A 86 -14.01 37.24 -0.06
CA ILE A 86 -13.98 36.50 1.22
C ILE A 86 -13.09 37.20 2.24
N GLU A 87 -11.95 37.73 1.83
CA GLU A 87 -10.99 38.43 2.69
C GLU A 87 -11.53 39.76 3.21
N ALA A 88 -12.28 40.52 2.40
CA ALA A 88 -12.98 41.73 2.80
C ALA A 88 -14.26 41.42 3.60
N PHE A 89 -15.25 40.75 2.97
CA PHE A 89 -16.64 40.65 3.45
C PHE A 89 -17.04 39.26 3.97
N GLY A 90 -16.19 38.25 3.83
CA GLY A 90 -16.52 36.87 4.24
C GLY A 90 -16.72 36.70 5.74
N THR A 91 -17.55 35.73 6.12
CA THR A 91 -17.73 35.34 7.53
C THR A 91 -16.42 34.81 8.14
N SER A 92 -16.29 34.86 9.47
CA SER A 92 -15.12 34.30 10.19
C SER A 92 -14.80 32.84 9.80
N LYS A 93 -15.83 32.03 9.53
CA LYS A 93 -15.70 30.66 9.01
C LYS A 93 -15.07 30.61 7.61
N GLN A 94 -15.48 31.49 6.71
CA GLN A 94 -14.92 31.59 5.36
C GLN A 94 -13.48 32.15 5.38
N LYS A 95 -13.21 33.22 6.15
CA LYS A 95 -11.85 33.78 6.30
C LYS A 95 -10.87 32.76 6.88
N ARG A 96 -11.29 31.96 7.89
CA ARG A 96 -10.50 30.84 8.43
C ARG A 96 -10.20 29.77 7.37
N ALA A 97 -11.19 29.41 6.55
CA ALA A 97 -11.00 28.43 5.48
C ALA A 97 -10.04 28.94 4.38
N LEU A 98 -10.12 30.21 4.00
CA LEU A 98 -9.21 30.87 3.06
C LEU A 98 -7.77 30.91 3.61
N ASN A 99 -7.58 31.35 4.86
CA ASN A 99 -6.24 31.36 5.47
C ASN A 99 -5.64 29.95 5.57
N SER A 100 -6.44 28.92 5.88
CA SER A 100 -5.97 27.54 5.88
C SER A 100 -5.50 27.08 4.49
N ARG A 101 -6.21 27.46 3.42
CA ARG A 101 -5.78 27.16 2.03
C ARG A 101 -4.45 27.84 1.70
N ARG A 102 -4.31 29.14 2.00
CA ARG A 102 -3.08 29.90 1.77
C ARG A 102 -1.88 29.31 2.51
N MET A 103 -2.03 28.97 3.80
CA MET A 103 -0.95 28.32 4.57
C MET A 103 -0.55 26.96 4.00
N ASN A 104 -1.51 26.14 3.57
CA ASN A 104 -1.22 24.82 2.99
C ASN A 104 -0.54 24.92 1.62
N ALA A 105 -0.89 25.91 0.80
CA ALA A 105 -0.21 26.18 -0.48
C ALA A 105 1.25 26.59 -0.26
N VAL A 106 1.51 27.59 0.60
CA VAL A 106 2.87 28.04 0.94
C VAL A 106 3.69 26.90 1.56
N GLY A 107 3.10 26.07 2.42
CA GLY A 107 3.75 24.88 2.97
C GLY A 107 4.16 23.87 1.89
N ASN A 108 3.31 23.63 0.89
CA ASN A 108 3.60 22.75 -0.24
C ASN A 108 4.75 23.29 -1.11
N ASP A 109 4.80 24.60 -1.35
CA ASP A 109 5.83 25.22 -2.20
C ASP A 109 7.20 25.31 -1.50
N ILE A 110 7.21 25.52 -0.19
CA ILE A 110 8.44 25.42 0.62
C ILE A 110 8.96 23.98 0.63
N LEU A 111 8.07 22.99 0.79
CA LEU A 111 8.43 21.56 0.75
C LEU A 111 8.95 21.14 -0.63
N SER A 112 8.28 21.53 -1.73
CA SER A 112 8.72 21.21 -3.09
C SER A 112 10.08 21.86 -3.40
N THR A 113 10.28 23.11 -2.99
CA THR A 113 11.57 23.82 -3.14
C THR A 113 12.68 23.12 -2.34
N ALA A 114 12.41 22.73 -1.10
CA ALA A 114 13.37 22.02 -0.25
C ALA A 114 13.74 20.64 -0.81
N VAL A 115 12.75 19.88 -1.29
CA VAL A 115 12.96 18.58 -1.97
C VAL A 115 13.76 18.77 -3.26
N THR A 116 13.44 19.77 -4.08
CA THR A 116 14.15 20.06 -5.33
C THR A 116 15.60 20.44 -5.06
N LYS A 117 15.86 21.27 -4.03
CA LYS A 117 17.22 21.65 -3.59
C LYS A 117 18.00 20.46 -3.04
N ALA A 118 17.36 19.58 -2.26
CA ALA A 118 17.98 18.35 -1.76
C ALA A 118 18.32 17.39 -2.90
N ALA A 119 17.42 17.22 -3.87
CA ALA A 119 17.66 16.40 -5.06
C ALA A 119 18.81 16.96 -5.92
N ALA A 120 18.84 18.28 -6.16
CA ALA A 120 19.95 18.94 -6.84
C ALA A 120 21.28 18.70 -6.12
N ASN A 121 21.36 18.96 -4.80
CA ASN A 121 22.57 18.71 -4.01
C ASN A 121 23.06 17.25 -4.08
N ILE A 122 22.15 16.27 -4.11
CA ILE A 122 22.50 14.84 -4.26
C ILE A 122 22.99 14.54 -5.67
N ILE A 123 22.36 15.12 -6.70
CA ILE A 123 22.75 14.99 -8.10
C ILE A 123 24.12 15.64 -8.36
N ASP A 124 24.40 16.79 -7.75
CA ASP A 124 25.68 17.50 -7.89
C ASP A 124 26.81 16.78 -7.12
N ALA A 125 26.50 16.20 -5.95
CA ALA A 125 27.49 15.49 -5.13
C ALA A 125 27.82 14.07 -5.64
N LYS A 126 26.89 13.38 -6.31
CA LYS A 126 27.09 12.01 -6.82
C LYS A 126 27.15 11.89 -8.35
N GLY A 127 26.47 12.77 -9.08
CA GLY A 127 26.28 12.68 -10.52
C GLY A 127 25.10 11.77 -10.93
N VAL A 128 24.32 12.20 -11.92
CA VAL A 128 23.15 11.46 -12.45
C VAL A 128 23.53 10.03 -12.90
N THR A 129 24.70 9.87 -13.51
CA THR A 129 25.20 8.57 -14.00
C THR A 129 25.57 7.61 -12.88
N ALA A 130 26.18 8.09 -11.79
CA ALA A 130 26.45 7.28 -10.62
C ALA A 130 25.15 6.92 -9.89
N LEU A 131 24.16 7.82 -9.82
CA LEU A 131 22.85 7.51 -9.25
C LEU A 131 22.09 6.44 -10.05
N ILE A 132 22.16 6.46 -11.38
CA ILE A 132 21.59 5.41 -12.23
C ILE A 132 22.34 4.08 -12.05
N GLN A 133 23.68 4.12 -11.90
CA GLN A 133 24.45 2.92 -11.58
C GLN A 133 24.19 2.41 -10.16
N ASP A 134 24.05 3.26 -9.15
CA ASP A 134 23.68 2.89 -7.76
C ASP A 134 22.32 2.17 -7.76
N VAL A 135 21.32 2.69 -8.47
CA VAL A 135 19.99 2.06 -8.59
C VAL A 135 20.05 0.73 -9.34
N ALA A 136 20.86 0.62 -10.40
CA ALA A 136 21.06 -0.64 -11.13
C ALA A 136 21.95 -1.66 -10.37
N GLN A 137 22.77 -1.20 -9.42
CA GLN A 137 23.63 -2.05 -8.60
C GLN A 137 22.95 -2.52 -7.30
N ASP A 138 21.96 -1.78 -6.75
CA ASP A 138 21.14 -2.25 -5.61
C ASP A 138 20.45 -3.59 -5.93
N ASP A 139 20.06 -3.80 -7.19
CA ASP A 139 19.50 -5.06 -7.66
C ASP A 139 20.50 -6.23 -7.61
N VAL A 140 21.81 -6.01 -7.77
CA VAL A 140 22.80 -7.07 -8.03
C VAL A 140 23.79 -7.28 -6.89
N GLN A 141 24.29 -6.22 -6.25
CA GLN A 141 25.49 -6.29 -5.39
C GLN A 141 25.20 -6.53 -3.90
N ASN A 142 23.99 -6.24 -3.41
CA ASN A 142 23.72 -6.15 -1.95
C ASN A 142 22.91 -7.31 -1.34
N ILE A 143 22.89 -8.49 -1.97
CA ILE A 143 22.12 -9.66 -1.46
C ILE A 143 22.48 -9.99 0.01
N SER A 144 23.74 -9.81 0.41
CA SER A 144 24.23 -10.05 1.78
C SER A 144 23.55 -9.19 2.85
N ILE A 145 23.23 -7.92 2.56
CA ILE A 145 22.50 -7.02 3.48
C ILE A 145 21.05 -7.49 3.70
N PHE A 146 20.52 -8.29 2.77
CA PHE A 146 19.14 -8.75 2.77
C PHE A 146 18.98 -10.19 3.30
N LEU A 147 20.03 -10.80 3.84
CA LEU A 147 19.93 -12.10 4.51
C LEU A 147 19.38 -11.97 5.94
N PRO A 148 18.69 -13.00 6.47
CA PRO A 148 18.50 -13.15 7.91
C PRO A 148 19.86 -13.21 8.63
N PRO A 149 19.95 -12.82 9.91
CA PRO A 149 21.16 -12.96 10.72
C PRO A 149 21.72 -14.40 10.63
N CYS A 150 22.98 -14.51 10.24
CA CYS A 150 23.65 -15.79 10.00
C CYS A 150 24.75 -15.99 11.05
N ASN A 151 24.66 -17.06 11.84
CA ASN A 151 25.70 -17.44 12.80
C ASN A 151 26.62 -18.47 12.12
N GLU A 152 27.81 -18.05 11.71
CA GLU A 152 28.74 -18.93 10.97
C GLU A 152 29.34 -20.03 11.86
N ASP A 153 29.57 -19.73 13.14
CA ASP A 153 30.18 -20.61 14.15
C ASP A 153 29.15 -21.55 14.83
N ALA A 154 28.04 -21.84 14.16
CA ALA A 154 26.96 -22.65 14.74
C ALA A 154 27.25 -24.16 14.66
N ASP A 155 27.28 -24.84 15.81
CA ASP A 155 27.46 -26.31 15.90
C ASP A 155 26.28 -27.15 15.34
N LYS A 156 25.13 -26.51 15.12
CA LYS A 156 23.90 -27.15 14.63
C LYS A 156 23.26 -26.32 13.51
N PRO A 157 22.65 -26.95 12.47
CA PRO A 157 22.03 -26.22 11.37
C PRO A 157 20.92 -25.27 11.85
N GLU A 158 20.17 -25.67 12.89
CA GLU A 158 19.12 -24.88 13.55
C GLU A 158 19.62 -23.54 14.11
N ASN A 159 20.90 -23.48 14.50
CA ASN A 159 21.52 -22.31 15.11
C ASN A 159 22.15 -21.36 14.09
N VAL A 160 22.37 -21.80 12.83
CA VAL A 160 22.90 -20.94 11.75
C VAL A 160 21.92 -19.80 11.48
N TYR A 161 20.62 -20.13 11.39
CA TYR A 161 19.52 -19.17 11.26
C TYR A 161 18.55 -19.38 12.43
N LYS A 162 18.80 -18.75 13.57
CA LYS A 162 17.97 -18.93 14.77
C LYS A 162 16.51 -18.57 14.49
N PHE A 163 15.60 -19.40 14.98
CA PHE A 163 14.17 -19.17 14.80
C PHE A 163 13.71 -17.82 15.38
N GLU A 164 14.25 -17.41 16.53
CA GLU A 164 13.92 -16.17 17.23
C GLU A 164 14.26 -14.90 16.41
N ASP A 165 15.32 -14.94 15.59
CA ASP A 165 15.71 -13.84 14.70
C ASP A 165 14.76 -13.69 13.50
N ILE A 166 14.06 -14.78 13.14
CA ILE A 166 13.06 -14.84 12.07
C ILE A 166 11.69 -14.42 12.63
N LEU A 167 11.25 -15.06 13.71
CA LEU A 167 10.01 -14.83 14.44
C LEU A 167 10.32 -14.73 15.94
N SER A 168 10.23 -13.53 16.49
CA SER A 168 10.37 -13.33 17.94
C SER A 168 9.22 -14.02 18.70
N PRO A 169 9.40 -14.39 19.99
CA PRO A 169 8.37 -15.10 20.76
C PRO A 169 7.00 -14.39 20.78
N ALA A 170 6.98 -13.06 20.83
CA ALA A 170 5.74 -12.27 20.84
C ALA A 170 5.03 -12.27 19.46
N GLU A 171 5.79 -12.31 18.36
CA GLU A 171 5.25 -12.48 17.01
C GLU A 171 4.73 -13.91 16.82
N TYR A 172 5.48 -14.91 17.28
CA TYR A 172 5.10 -16.32 17.18
C TYR A 172 3.82 -16.66 17.95
N GLU A 173 3.59 -16.09 19.14
CA GLU A 173 2.32 -16.30 19.86
C GLU A 173 1.15 -15.54 19.20
N ALA A 174 1.39 -14.38 18.59
CA ALA A 174 0.37 -13.68 17.83
C ALA A 174 -0.15 -14.46 16.60
N LEU A 175 0.63 -15.44 16.10
CA LEU A 175 0.23 -16.31 14.99
C LEU A 175 -0.76 -17.41 15.39
N ARG A 176 -0.95 -17.69 16.69
CA ARG A 176 -1.79 -18.81 17.17
C ARG A 176 -3.21 -18.79 16.64
N VAL A 177 -3.87 -17.63 16.73
CA VAL A 177 -5.27 -17.45 16.31
C VAL A 177 -5.42 -17.61 14.79
N PRO A 178 -4.70 -16.86 13.93
CA PRO A 178 -4.88 -16.98 12.48
C PRO A 178 -4.37 -18.32 11.91
N ALA A 179 -3.40 -18.97 12.55
CA ALA A 179 -2.91 -20.29 12.13
C ALA A 179 -3.85 -21.45 12.49
N ALA A 180 -4.81 -21.27 13.41
CA ALA A 180 -5.80 -22.30 13.75
C ALA A 180 -6.61 -22.78 12.53
N VAL A 181 -6.77 -21.92 11.52
CA VAL A 181 -7.39 -22.22 10.22
C VAL A 181 -6.62 -23.31 9.44
N PHE A 182 -5.31 -23.47 9.69
CA PHE A 182 -4.47 -24.49 9.08
C PHE A 182 -4.33 -25.74 9.96
N VAL A 183 -4.49 -25.62 11.28
CA VAL A 183 -4.46 -26.78 12.20
C VAL A 183 -5.68 -27.69 12.00
N ASN A 184 -6.84 -27.10 11.72
CA ASN A 184 -8.13 -27.79 11.59
C ASN A 184 -8.58 -28.02 10.13
N ILE A 185 -7.69 -27.79 9.16
CA ILE A 185 -8.07 -27.78 7.74
C ILE A 185 -8.42 -29.19 7.25
N THR A 186 -9.54 -29.31 6.52
CA THR A 186 -9.95 -30.56 5.87
C THR A 186 -9.28 -30.72 4.49
N PRO A 187 -9.07 -31.96 3.99
CA PRO A 187 -8.52 -32.17 2.64
C PRO A 187 -9.41 -31.57 1.53
N GLU A 188 -10.73 -31.50 1.76
CA GLU A 188 -11.69 -30.85 0.87
C GLU A 188 -11.48 -29.33 0.82
N GLU A 189 -11.21 -28.68 1.96
CA GLU A 189 -10.82 -27.27 2.00
C GLU A 189 -9.47 -27.00 1.34
N ILE A 190 -8.50 -27.93 1.44
CA ILE A 190 -7.21 -27.83 0.72
C ILE A 190 -7.47 -27.86 -0.79
N ALA A 191 -8.31 -28.78 -1.28
CA ALA A 191 -8.68 -28.86 -2.69
C ALA A 191 -9.33 -27.55 -3.17
N LYS A 192 -10.35 -27.07 -2.45
CA LYS A 192 -11.01 -25.78 -2.74
C LYS A 192 -10.03 -24.60 -2.77
N LYS A 193 -9.15 -24.49 -1.77
CA LYS A 193 -8.14 -23.41 -1.71
C LYS A 193 -7.10 -23.50 -2.83
N THR A 194 -6.85 -24.71 -3.36
CA THR A 194 -6.00 -24.94 -4.53
C THR A 194 -6.67 -24.41 -5.81
N GLU A 195 -7.97 -24.67 -5.99
CA GLU A 195 -8.76 -24.15 -7.12
C GLU A 195 -8.87 -22.62 -7.08
N GLU A 196 -9.15 -22.05 -5.91
CA GLU A 196 -9.21 -20.60 -5.68
C GLU A 196 -7.85 -19.90 -5.82
N LYS A 197 -6.74 -20.65 -5.87
CA LYS A 197 -5.34 -20.14 -5.82
C LYS A 197 -5.13 -19.15 -4.67
N SER A 198 -5.80 -19.39 -3.54
CA SER A 198 -5.86 -18.47 -2.41
C SER A 198 -4.62 -18.55 -1.51
N HIS A 199 -3.80 -19.58 -1.67
CA HIS A 199 -2.53 -19.81 -0.96
C HIS A 199 -1.44 -20.31 -1.91
N CYS A 200 -0.20 -20.25 -1.46
CA CYS A 200 0.99 -20.66 -2.22
C CYS A 200 1.07 -22.20 -2.39
N CYS A 201 1.63 -22.69 -3.50
CA CYS A 201 1.73 -24.11 -3.81
C CYS A 201 2.51 -24.89 -2.73
N PHE A 202 3.65 -24.35 -2.27
CA PHE A 202 4.43 -24.92 -1.17
C PHE A 202 3.59 -25.13 0.10
N VAL A 203 2.73 -24.16 0.43
CA VAL A 203 1.86 -24.22 1.60
C VAL A 203 0.78 -25.29 1.43
N LEU A 204 0.16 -25.36 0.25
CA LEU A 204 -0.88 -26.35 -0.05
C LEU A 204 -0.33 -27.79 -0.12
N GLU A 205 0.94 -27.97 -0.47
CA GLU A 205 1.62 -29.27 -0.39
C GLU A 205 1.97 -29.63 1.05
N GLU A 206 2.57 -28.72 1.81
CA GLU A 206 2.95 -28.99 3.21
C GLU A 206 1.76 -29.20 4.16
N LEU A 207 0.58 -28.64 3.85
CA LEU A 207 -0.65 -28.89 4.59
C LEU A 207 -1.20 -30.32 4.42
N LYS A 208 -0.77 -31.06 3.37
CA LYS A 208 -1.10 -32.48 3.21
C LYS A 208 -0.27 -33.38 4.13
N PHE A 209 0.87 -32.88 4.60
CA PHE A 209 1.85 -33.60 5.43
C PHE A 209 2.00 -32.94 6.81
N LEU A 210 0.87 -32.67 7.46
CA LEU A 210 0.83 -32.18 8.83
C LEU A 210 1.14 -33.30 9.84
N PRO A 211 2.01 -33.07 10.85
CA PRO A 211 2.29 -34.05 11.90
C PRO A 211 1.07 -34.40 12.75
N ASP A 212 1.00 -35.65 13.21
CA ASP A 212 -0.01 -36.10 14.18
C ASP A 212 0.15 -35.41 15.54
N ASP A 213 1.39 -35.18 15.99
CA ASP A 213 1.74 -34.49 17.24
C ASP A 213 1.24 -33.04 17.25
N GLU A 214 0.30 -32.73 18.15
CA GLU A 214 -0.39 -31.44 18.27
C GLU A 214 0.58 -30.25 18.33
N LYS A 215 1.69 -30.37 19.09
CA LYS A 215 2.66 -29.28 19.25
C LYS A 215 3.42 -29.00 17.96
N ARG A 216 3.86 -30.05 17.26
CA ARG A 216 4.51 -29.94 15.94
C ARG A 216 3.54 -29.48 14.87
N ARG A 217 2.26 -29.88 14.94
CA ARG A 217 1.20 -29.43 14.04
C ARG A 217 0.93 -27.94 14.17
N ASP A 218 0.73 -27.43 15.39
CA ASP A 218 0.57 -26.00 15.67
C ASP A 218 1.80 -25.20 15.22
N HIS A 219 3.01 -25.67 15.54
CA HIS A 219 4.25 -25.04 15.09
C HIS A 219 4.35 -24.95 13.55
N LYS A 220 4.12 -26.06 12.84
CA LYS A 220 4.13 -26.10 11.37
C LYS A 220 3.05 -25.19 10.78
N ALA A 221 1.83 -25.21 11.32
CA ALA A 221 0.72 -24.35 10.88
C ALA A 221 1.04 -22.86 11.04
N ARG A 222 1.59 -22.43 12.18
CA ARG A 222 2.03 -21.04 12.41
C ARG A 222 3.11 -20.60 11.43
N CYS A 223 4.11 -21.45 11.21
CA CYS A 223 5.20 -21.16 10.27
C CYS A 223 4.71 -21.07 8.82
N LEU A 224 3.83 -22.00 8.40
CA LEU A 224 3.20 -21.98 7.08
C LEU A 224 2.32 -20.74 6.86
N TRP A 225 1.56 -20.32 7.87
CA TRP A 225 0.74 -19.10 7.77
C TRP A 225 1.59 -17.84 7.60
N PHE A 226 2.71 -17.74 8.35
CA PHE A 226 3.62 -16.61 8.21
C PHE A 226 4.38 -16.63 6.88
N LEU A 227 4.76 -17.81 6.39
CA LEU A 227 5.38 -18.01 5.08
C LEU A 227 4.43 -17.58 3.94
N ASP A 228 3.16 -18.03 3.96
CA ASP A 228 2.13 -17.59 3.01
C ASP A 228 1.92 -16.07 3.04
N THR A 229 1.91 -15.49 4.24
CA THR A 229 1.79 -14.04 4.46
C THR A 229 2.97 -13.27 3.86
N LEU A 230 4.20 -13.76 4.03
CA LEU A 230 5.41 -13.17 3.43
C LEU A 230 5.38 -13.20 1.91
N ILE A 231 5.01 -14.35 1.31
CA ILE A 231 4.92 -14.49 -0.15
C ILE A 231 3.84 -13.54 -0.70
N LYS A 232 2.66 -13.51 -0.09
CA LYS A 232 1.58 -12.57 -0.45
C LYS A 232 2.01 -11.10 -0.33
N PHE A 233 2.71 -10.74 0.74
CA PHE A 233 3.25 -9.40 0.94
C PHE A 233 4.27 -9.02 -0.15
N SER A 234 5.07 -9.97 -0.64
CA SER A 234 6.07 -9.75 -1.71
C SER A 234 5.47 -9.29 -3.05
N TYR A 235 4.18 -9.55 -3.28
CA TYR A 235 3.45 -9.10 -4.47
C TYR A 235 2.95 -7.65 -4.38
N LEU A 236 2.94 -7.05 -3.18
CA LEU A 236 2.44 -5.70 -2.96
C LEU A 236 3.50 -4.64 -3.33
N LYS A 237 3.61 -4.34 -4.62
CA LYS A 237 4.59 -3.33 -5.12
C LYS A 237 4.52 -2.02 -4.33
N VAL A 238 3.34 -1.39 -4.25
CA VAL A 238 3.12 -0.10 -3.58
C VAL A 238 2.02 -0.23 -2.54
N ILE A 239 2.35 0.04 -1.27
CA ILE A 239 1.42 -0.14 -0.15
C ILE A 239 0.69 1.17 0.14
N LYS A 240 -0.55 1.25 -0.35
CA LYS A 240 -1.46 2.41 -0.18
C LYS A 240 -2.39 2.30 1.03
N LYS A 241 -2.54 1.10 1.61
CA LYS A 241 -3.46 0.83 2.73
C LYS A 241 -2.70 0.73 4.05
N LYS A 242 -3.29 1.25 5.13
CA LYS A 242 -2.75 1.13 6.51
C LYS A 242 -2.63 -0.33 6.98
N HIS A 243 -3.50 -1.22 6.48
CA HIS A 243 -3.50 -2.65 6.76
C HIS A 243 -3.38 -3.42 5.42
N PRO A 244 -2.17 -3.70 4.93
CA PRO A 244 -1.97 -4.33 3.62
C PRO A 244 -2.51 -5.76 3.54
N MET A 245 -2.40 -6.51 4.65
CA MET A 245 -2.76 -7.94 4.73
C MET A 245 -4.21 -8.18 5.20
N GLY A 246 -5.06 -7.16 5.28
CA GLY A 246 -6.43 -7.27 5.78
C GLY A 246 -6.54 -7.32 7.32
N PRO A 247 -7.76 -7.49 7.85
CA PRO A 247 -8.03 -7.49 9.31
C PRO A 247 -7.59 -8.80 9.99
N GLU A 248 -7.58 -9.92 9.27
CA GLU A 248 -7.15 -11.25 9.77
C GLU A 248 -5.67 -11.30 10.16
N CYS A 249 -4.86 -10.34 9.70
CA CYS A 249 -3.43 -10.29 9.99
C CYS A 249 -3.18 -9.56 11.32
N PRO A 250 -2.58 -10.20 12.34
CA PRO A 250 -2.29 -9.56 13.62
C PRO A 250 -1.47 -8.28 13.45
N HIS A 251 -1.82 -7.22 14.18
CA HIS A 251 -1.14 -5.93 14.06
C HIS A 251 0.37 -6.04 14.31
N ILE A 252 0.82 -6.92 15.19
CA ILE A 252 2.25 -7.14 15.46
C ILE A 252 2.98 -7.61 14.19
N ILE A 253 2.41 -8.59 13.48
CA ILE A 253 2.94 -9.11 12.20
C ILE A 253 2.88 -8.03 11.12
N SER A 254 1.75 -7.35 10.96
CA SER A 254 1.62 -6.23 10.00
C SER A 254 2.69 -5.14 10.24
N ARG A 255 2.97 -4.81 11.51
CA ARG A 255 4.04 -3.87 11.90
C ARG A 255 5.43 -4.39 11.54
N LYS A 256 5.73 -5.68 11.79
CA LYS A 256 7.00 -6.33 11.37
C LYS A 256 7.18 -6.24 9.87
N LEU A 257 6.14 -6.57 9.09
CA LEU A 257 6.18 -6.57 7.63
C LEU A 257 6.52 -5.18 7.07
N MET A 258 5.77 -4.16 7.51
CA MET A 258 6.00 -2.77 7.11
C MET A 258 7.38 -2.27 7.51
N LYS A 259 7.84 -2.55 8.74
CA LYS A 259 9.13 -2.07 9.25
C LYS A 259 10.33 -2.72 8.55
N ASN A 260 10.26 -4.02 8.27
CA ASN A 260 11.45 -4.81 7.91
C ASN A 260 11.57 -5.13 6.41
N PHE A 261 10.46 -5.10 5.66
CA PHE A 261 10.41 -5.51 4.25
C PHE A 261 9.80 -4.46 3.32
N THR A 262 9.81 -3.18 3.72
CA THR A 262 9.46 -2.06 2.84
C THR A 262 10.52 -0.99 2.88
N SER A 263 10.59 -0.18 1.83
CA SER A 263 11.39 1.02 1.76
C SER A 263 10.49 2.21 1.43
N LEU A 264 10.77 3.36 2.04
CA LEU A 264 10.06 4.60 1.73
C LEU A 264 10.45 5.07 0.34
N THR A 265 9.48 5.50 -0.46
CA THR A 265 9.67 6.06 -1.79
C THR A 265 8.81 7.30 -1.94
N TYR A 266 9.37 8.36 -2.51
CA TYR A 266 8.62 9.57 -2.86
C TYR A 266 8.06 9.44 -4.27
N ASN A 267 6.74 9.47 -4.42
CA ASN A 267 6.06 9.35 -5.71
C ASN A 267 4.83 10.26 -5.74
N ASN A 268 4.66 11.01 -6.84
CA ASN A 268 3.55 11.95 -7.07
C ASN A 268 3.25 12.85 -5.85
N GLY A 269 4.28 13.50 -5.30
CA GLY A 269 4.14 14.42 -4.15
C GLY A 269 3.95 13.76 -2.79
N SER A 270 3.93 12.42 -2.71
CA SER A 270 3.61 11.67 -1.49
C SER A 270 4.67 10.63 -1.14
N VAL A 271 4.94 10.48 0.17
CA VAL A 271 5.78 9.38 0.68
C VAL A 271 4.91 8.13 0.80
N GLN A 272 5.33 7.04 0.16
CA GLN A 272 4.64 5.73 0.15
C GLN A 272 5.62 4.61 0.49
N ASN A 273 5.11 3.50 1.02
CA ASN A 273 5.93 2.31 1.26
C ASN A 273 5.95 1.43 -0.01
N LEU A 274 7.14 1.04 -0.44
CA LEU A 274 7.41 0.22 -1.63
C LEU A 274 8.05 -1.11 -1.19
N VAL A 275 7.62 -2.22 -1.80
CA VAL A 275 8.39 -3.47 -1.79
C VAL A 275 9.29 -3.46 -3.02
N SER A 276 10.53 -3.00 -2.85
CA SER A 276 11.56 -3.00 -3.91
C SER A 276 12.00 -4.43 -4.28
N ALA A 277 12.77 -4.58 -5.35
CA ALA A 277 13.37 -5.86 -5.72
C ALA A 277 14.40 -6.35 -4.66
N SER A 278 15.13 -5.43 -4.03
CA SER A 278 15.96 -5.69 -2.83
C SER A 278 15.12 -6.20 -1.65
N MET A 279 13.98 -5.56 -1.33
CA MET A 279 13.07 -6.06 -0.29
C MET A 279 12.44 -7.41 -0.66
N LYS A 280 12.12 -7.65 -1.94
CA LYS A 280 11.63 -8.96 -2.40
C LYS A 280 12.68 -10.06 -2.20
N ALA A 281 13.96 -9.78 -2.49
CA ALA A 281 15.06 -10.71 -2.19
C ALA A 281 15.18 -10.97 -0.68
N LYS A 282 15.04 -9.94 0.17
CA LYS A 282 14.98 -10.09 1.63
C LYS A 282 13.85 -11.01 2.08
N ILE A 283 12.64 -10.78 1.59
CA ILE A 283 11.47 -11.64 1.88
C ILE A 283 11.75 -13.09 1.47
N THR A 284 12.35 -13.29 0.29
CA THR A 284 12.72 -14.63 -0.21
C THR A 284 13.68 -15.35 0.73
N ALA A 285 14.72 -14.67 1.22
CA ALA A 285 15.67 -15.26 2.16
C ALA A 285 15.01 -15.65 3.49
N TYR A 286 14.07 -14.83 4.01
CA TYR A 286 13.25 -15.18 5.17
C TYR A 286 12.27 -16.34 4.91
N VAL A 287 11.66 -16.41 3.72
CA VAL A 287 10.78 -17.53 3.29
C VAL A 287 11.57 -18.84 3.23
N ILE A 288 12.77 -18.84 2.65
CA ILE A 288 13.65 -20.01 2.62
C ILE A 288 14.06 -20.42 4.04
N ALA A 289 14.43 -19.47 4.90
CA ALA A 289 14.79 -19.76 6.29
C ALA A 289 13.63 -20.41 7.08
N LEU A 290 12.39 -19.95 6.88
CA LEU A 290 11.20 -20.59 7.44
C LEU A 290 10.96 -22.00 6.86
N ALA A 291 11.08 -22.18 5.55
CA ALA A 291 10.93 -23.48 4.91
C ALA A 291 11.95 -24.51 5.44
N LEU A 292 13.19 -24.08 5.71
CA LEU A 292 14.21 -24.93 6.33
C LEU A 292 13.82 -25.37 7.75
N HIS A 293 13.24 -24.48 8.58
CA HIS A 293 12.73 -24.86 9.90
C HIS A 293 11.49 -25.77 9.85
N ILE A 294 10.65 -25.64 8.81
CA ILE A 294 9.47 -26.50 8.61
C ILE A 294 9.88 -27.93 8.18
N ASN A 295 10.90 -28.05 7.34
CA ASN A 295 11.26 -29.29 6.62
C ASN A 295 12.65 -29.83 6.97
N ASN A 296 12.99 -29.93 8.25
CA ASN A 296 14.22 -30.56 8.75
C ASN A 296 15.50 -30.10 8.02
N PHE A 297 15.63 -28.79 7.80
CA PHE A 297 16.75 -28.12 7.15
C PHE A 297 16.94 -28.46 5.66
N GLN A 298 15.84 -28.83 4.99
CA GLN A 298 15.74 -28.96 3.53
C GLN A 298 14.55 -28.13 3.00
N ALA A 299 14.67 -27.55 1.81
CA ALA A 299 13.58 -26.83 1.16
C ALA A 299 13.62 -27.02 -0.36
N ASP A 300 12.47 -27.22 -1.00
CA ASP A 300 12.37 -27.23 -2.46
C ASP A 300 12.39 -25.77 -2.98
N LEU A 301 13.51 -25.41 -3.60
CA LEU A 301 13.73 -24.07 -4.14
C LEU A 301 12.97 -23.85 -5.45
N THR A 302 12.64 -24.92 -6.18
CA THR A 302 11.88 -24.87 -7.44
C THR A 302 10.41 -24.50 -7.19
N ILE A 303 9.77 -25.08 -6.17
CA ILE A 303 8.40 -24.73 -5.78
C ILE A 303 8.38 -23.29 -5.23
N LEU A 304 9.28 -22.94 -4.31
CA LEU A 304 9.38 -21.58 -3.76
C LEU A 304 9.73 -20.52 -4.82
N GLN A 305 10.45 -20.87 -5.88
CA GLN A 305 10.74 -19.96 -7.01
C GLN A 305 9.47 -19.59 -7.78
N ASN A 306 8.63 -20.60 -8.06
CA ASN A 306 7.36 -20.43 -8.73
C ASN A 306 6.40 -19.60 -7.87
N ASP A 307 6.29 -19.92 -6.58
CA ASP A 307 5.46 -19.19 -5.61
C ASP A 307 5.92 -17.75 -5.36
N MET A 308 7.22 -17.46 -5.47
CA MET A 308 7.74 -16.09 -5.39
C MET A 308 7.75 -15.36 -6.73
N LYS A 309 7.48 -16.03 -7.86
CA LYS A 309 7.66 -15.51 -9.24
C LYS A 309 9.02 -14.80 -9.39
N LEU A 310 10.08 -15.57 -9.18
CA LEU A 310 11.47 -15.13 -9.33
C LEU A 310 12.16 -15.82 -10.50
N GLN A 311 13.16 -15.15 -11.06
CA GLN A 311 14.10 -15.79 -11.97
C GLN A 311 14.93 -16.83 -11.22
N GLU A 312 15.17 -17.96 -11.87
CA GLU A 312 15.94 -19.09 -11.34
C GLU A 312 17.34 -18.69 -10.87
N SER A 313 18.03 -17.86 -11.66
CA SER A 313 19.33 -17.26 -11.28
C SER A 313 19.26 -16.56 -9.93
N ARG A 314 18.27 -15.68 -9.74
CA ARG A 314 18.09 -14.91 -8.50
C ARG A 314 17.76 -15.81 -7.30
N MET A 315 16.94 -16.84 -7.48
CA MET A 315 16.69 -17.83 -6.42
C MET A 315 17.97 -18.56 -6.03
N MET A 316 18.75 -19.02 -7.02
CA MET A 316 20.02 -19.70 -6.80
C MET A 316 21.06 -18.81 -6.14
N ASP A 317 21.11 -17.52 -6.45
CA ASP A 317 22.05 -16.58 -5.86
C ASP A 317 21.70 -16.26 -4.40
N ILE A 318 20.40 -16.15 -4.07
CA ILE A 318 19.94 -16.04 -2.67
C ILE A 318 20.28 -17.32 -1.90
N ALA A 319 20.01 -18.51 -2.46
CA ALA A 319 20.34 -19.79 -1.81
C ALA A 319 21.85 -19.96 -1.55
N LYS A 320 22.72 -19.57 -2.50
CA LYS A 320 24.19 -19.54 -2.31
C LYS A 320 24.61 -18.52 -1.25
N ALA A 321 24.01 -17.33 -1.24
CA ALA A 321 24.28 -16.30 -0.25
C ALA A 321 23.90 -16.79 1.16
N MET A 322 22.80 -17.54 1.28
CA MET A 322 22.38 -18.27 2.48
C MET A 322 23.21 -19.53 2.80
N ARG A 323 24.34 -19.75 2.10
CA ARG A 323 25.25 -20.91 2.27
C ARG A 323 24.54 -22.27 2.17
N LEU A 324 23.47 -22.37 1.38
CA LEU A 324 22.77 -23.63 1.17
C LEU A 324 23.51 -24.51 0.16
N LYS A 325 23.62 -25.80 0.49
CA LYS A 325 24.05 -26.83 -0.44
C LYS A 325 22.87 -27.16 -1.35
N VAL A 326 22.94 -26.74 -2.62
CA VAL A 326 21.89 -27.06 -3.60
C VAL A 326 22.19 -28.37 -4.30
N SER A 327 21.26 -29.32 -4.24
CA SER A 327 21.29 -30.59 -4.97
C SER A 327 20.13 -30.66 -5.96
N LYS A 328 20.33 -31.39 -7.07
CA LYS A 328 19.23 -31.81 -7.94
C LYS A 328 18.62 -33.08 -7.37
N ALA A 329 17.34 -33.06 -7.03
CA ALA A 329 16.59 -34.28 -6.82
C ALA A 329 16.34 -34.94 -8.18
N LYS A 330 16.62 -36.24 -8.29
CA LYS A 330 16.13 -37.03 -9.43
C LYS A 330 14.63 -37.25 -9.23
N GLY A 331 13.85 -36.80 -10.21
CA GLY A 331 12.46 -37.23 -10.33
C GLY A 331 12.37 -38.74 -10.56
N LEU A 332 11.15 -39.28 -10.45
CA LEU A 332 10.84 -40.67 -10.78
C LEU A 332 11.36 -41.00 -12.21
N PRO A 333 12.02 -42.15 -12.44
CA PRO A 333 12.54 -42.48 -13.76
C PRO A 333 11.38 -42.72 -14.75
N GLY A 334 11.16 -41.77 -15.66
CA GLY A 334 10.11 -41.87 -16.68
C GLY A 334 9.56 -40.55 -17.24
N LEU A 335 9.92 -39.40 -16.66
CA LEU A 335 9.58 -38.07 -17.19
C LEU A 335 10.85 -37.32 -17.66
N GLU A 336 10.68 -36.44 -18.64
CA GLU A 336 11.76 -35.79 -19.38
C GLU A 336 12.72 -34.95 -18.50
N ASP A 337 13.99 -34.86 -18.90
CA ASP A 337 15.14 -34.41 -18.08
C ASP A 337 15.13 -32.91 -17.67
N ASP A 338 14.11 -32.15 -18.08
CA ASP A 338 14.05 -30.69 -17.98
C ASP A 338 13.49 -30.12 -16.66
N GLN A 339 12.87 -30.94 -15.79
CA GLN A 339 12.34 -30.50 -14.49
C GLN A 339 12.96 -31.24 -13.29
N SER A 340 14.30 -31.28 -13.23
CA SER A 340 15.01 -31.70 -12.02
C SER A 340 14.76 -30.70 -10.87
N HIS A 341 13.94 -31.09 -9.89
CA HIS A 341 13.67 -30.31 -8.68
C HIS A 341 14.98 -29.94 -7.96
N LYS A 342 15.08 -28.72 -7.44
CA LYS A 342 16.27 -28.21 -6.76
C LYS A 342 16.01 -28.13 -5.26
N LEU A 343 16.65 -29.02 -4.51
CA LEU A 343 16.61 -29.02 -3.05
C LEU A 343 17.76 -28.17 -2.50
N GLY A 344 17.44 -27.17 -1.69
CA GLY A 344 18.39 -26.46 -0.86
C GLY A 344 18.47 -27.12 0.51
N THR A 345 19.66 -27.57 0.91
CA THR A 345 19.92 -28.16 2.22
C THR A 345 20.88 -27.31 3.02
N LEU A 346 20.56 -27.05 4.29
CA LEU A 346 21.47 -26.43 5.25
C LEU A 346 22.22 -27.52 6.02
N SER A 347 23.49 -27.72 5.67
CA SER A 347 24.36 -28.76 6.24
C SER A 347 25.66 -28.16 6.75
N LEU A 348 26.15 -28.66 7.89
CA LEU A 348 27.47 -28.32 8.43
C LEU A 348 28.54 -29.32 7.98
N PRO A 349 29.80 -28.89 7.77
CA PRO A 349 30.28 -27.51 7.78
C PRO A 349 29.71 -26.70 6.60
N LEU A 350 29.55 -25.38 6.81
CA LEU A 350 28.95 -24.50 5.80
C LEU A 350 29.81 -24.44 4.52
N PRO A 351 29.19 -24.46 3.31
CA PRO A 351 29.90 -24.25 2.06
C PRO A 351 30.64 -22.91 2.04
N VAL A 352 31.94 -22.94 1.74
CA VAL A 352 32.74 -21.72 1.53
C VAL A 352 32.16 -20.94 0.35
N GLN A 353 31.84 -19.66 0.58
CA GLN A 353 31.40 -18.76 -0.50
C GLN A 353 32.54 -18.60 -1.51
N LYS A 354 32.40 -19.24 -2.68
CA LYS A 354 33.28 -18.94 -3.82
C LYS A 354 32.95 -17.54 -4.31
N ALA A 355 33.84 -16.59 -4.05
CA ALA A 355 33.76 -15.25 -4.60
C ALA A 355 33.53 -15.34 -6.11
N SER A 356 32.50 -14.66 -6.61
CA SER A 356 32.20 -14.60 -8.04
C SER A 356 33.39 -13.96 -8.74
N GLY A 357 34.14 -14.77 -9.50
CA GLY A 357 35.32 -14.30 -10.20
C GLY A 357 34.98 -13.09 -11.07
N ASN A 358 35.73 -12.00 -10.86
CA ASN A 358 35.55 -10.72 -11.56
C ASN A 358 35.19 -10.96 -13.02
N GLN A 359 34.10 -10.31 -13.48
CA GLN A 359 33.69 -10.33 -14.88
C GLN A 359 34.93 -10.13 -15.77
N GLN A 360 35.27 -11.14 -16.58
CA GLN A 360 36.38 -11.03 -17.51
C GLN A 360 36.09 -9.87 -18.44
N LYS A 361 36.79 -8.74 -18.20
CA LYS A 361 36.81 -7.57 -19.08
C LYS A 361 37.05 -8.09 -20.48
N ARG A 362 36.02 -8.04 -21.34
CA ARG A 362 36.11 -8.35 -22.77
C ARG A 362 37.29 -7.55 -23.31
N ARG A 363 38.40 -8.23 -23.60
CA ARG A 363 39.51 -7.62 -24.35
C ARG A 363 38.93 -7.23 -25.70
N LYS A 364 38.84 -5.92 -25.97
CA LYS A 364 38.72 -5.46 -27.35
C LYS A 364 39.93 -6.01 -28.10
N MET A 365 39.68 -6.79 -29.15
CA MET A 365 40.67 -6.92 -30.22
C MET A 365 40.60 -5.62 -31.02
N ASN A 366 41.77 -5.11 -31.39
CA ASN A 366 41.93 -3.97 -32.30
C ASN A 366 41.74 -4.43 -33.74
#